data_AF-D0NXM4-F1
#
_entry.id   AF-D0NXM4-F1
#
_cell.length_a   1.000
_cell.length_b   1.000
_cell.length_c   1.000
_cell.angle_alpha   90.00
_cell.angle_beta   90.00
_cell.angle_gamma   90.00
#
_symmetry.space_group_name_H-M   'P 1'
#
loop_
_entity.id
_entity.type
_entity.pdbx_description
1 polymer ?
#
loop_
_entity_poly.entity_id
_entity_poly.type
_entity_poly.pdbx_seq_one_letter_code
_entity_poly.pdbx_strand_id
1 'polypeptide(L)'
;MFWEPLQERRDYILEQIKELPLRLFSVGKEAIDGYRLLSFRRNQWLSTTAMITTMKVLAEKYTDVGVVSPSFREPKEPDRKRIVANAYKAFTPTKSKLIGALNYDGAHWVAFFIDVGDRVCILFDPLQEDMNYAKIKASIKEVVEPLLPVNTELTYDNYTSCFQQDSDNCGLWCLIVLELSLTGMPWHKGLYKLVPYLRLRFLSLCLGYVEEKR
;
A
#
# COMPACT_ATOMS: atom_id res chain seq x y z
N MET A 1 20.14 -16.72 -11.39
CA MET A 1 20.00 -16.48 -12.84
C MET A 1 18.79 -15.61 -13.04
N PHE A 2 18.88 -14.28 -13.03
CA PHE A 2 17.75 -13.39 -13.40
C PHE A 2 18.27 -11.98 -13.72
N TRP A 3 18.80 -11.83 -14.93
CA TRP A 3 18.86 -10.53 -15.61
C TRP A 3 18.23 -10.78 -16.97
N GLU A 4 16.91 -10.66 -17.08
CA GLU A 4 16.30 -10.44 -18.39
C GLU A 4 16.91 -9.17 -18.99
N PRO A 5 17.27 -9.16 -20.28
CA PRO A 5 17.79 -7.97 -20.94
C PRO A 5 16.82 -6.81 -20.73
N LEU A 6 17.33 -5.69 -20.22
CA LEU A 6 16.54 -4.48 -19.89
C LEU A 6 15.62 -4.00 -21.03
N GLN A 7 15.97 -4.35 -22.27
CA GLN A 7 15.18 -4.06 -23.47
C GLN A 7 13.88 -4.87 -23.52
N GLU A 8 13.94 -6.19 -23.34
CA GLU A 8 12.77 -7.07 -23.35
C GLU A 8 11.80 -6.70 -22.23
N ARG A 9 12.32 -6.37 -21.04
CA ARG A 9 11.50 -5.90 -19.92
C ARG A 9 10.86 -4.54 -20.19
N ARG A 10 11.56 -3.64 -20.88
CA ARG A 10 10.98 -2.36 -21.31
C ARG A 10 9.85 -2.59 -22.32
N ASP A 11 10.08 -3.43 -23.30
CA ASP A 11 9.11 -3.70 -24.37
C ASP A 11 7.88 -4.42 -23.82
N TYR A 12 8.06 -5.38 -22.91
CA TYR A 12 6.97 -5.99 -22.14
C TYR A 12 6.16 -4.96 -21.36
N ILE A 13 6.80 -4.06 -20.60
CA ILE A 13 6.08 -3.01 -19.87
C ILE A 13 5.34 -2.08 -20.84
N LEU A 14 5.94 -1.73 -21.97
CA LEU A 14 5.31 -0.89 -22.99
C LEU A 14 4.07 -1.57 -23.59
N GLU A 15 4.14 -2.87 -23.87
CA GLU A 15 3.02 -3.67 -24.36
C GLU A 15 1.90 -3.72 -23.31
N GLN A 16 2.22 -4.04 -22.06
CA GLN A 16 1.25 -4.06 -20.96
C GLN A 16 0.57 -2.71 -20.73
N ILE A 17 1.32 -1.59 -20.88
CA ILE A 17 0.74 -0.25 -20.80
C ILE A 17 -0.23 0.03 -21.96
N LYS A 18 0.09 -0.43 -23.19
CA LYS A 18 -0.79 -0.27 -24.35
C LYS A 18 -2.08 -1.09 -24.20
N GLU A 19 -1.96 -2.29 -23.64
CA GLU A 19 -3.07 -3.24 -23.44
C GLU A 19 -3.83 -3.03 -22.13
N LEU A 20 -3.46 -2.03 -21.31
CA LEU A 20 -4.17 -1.68 -20.08
C LEU A 20 -5.56 -1.11 -20.42
N PRO A 21 -6.66 -1.74 -19.99
CA PRO A 21 -8.00 -1.22 -20.19
C PRO A 21 -8.10 0.10 -19.44
N LEU A 22 -8.34 1.18 -20.16
CA LEU A 22 -8.49 2.50 -19.56
C LEU A 22 -9.85 2.70 -18.87
N ARG A 23 -10.75 1.70 -18.93
CA ARG A 23 -12.08 1.75 -18.32
C ARG A 23 -12.11 1.01 -16.98
N LEU A 24 -13.27 1.04 -16.32
CA LEU A 24 -13.56 0.15 -15.21
C LEU A 24 -13.60 -1.30 -15.70
N PHE A 25 -12.87 -2.20 -15.05
CA PHE A 25 -12.96 -3.63 -15.25
C PHE A 25 -12.89 -4.36 -13.92
N SER A 26 -13.42 -5.59 -13.89
CA SER A 26 -13.38 -6.42 -12.70
C SER A 26 -12.16 -7.33 -12.71
N VAL A 27 -11.46 -7.38 -11.59
CA VAL A 27 -10.38 -8.32 -11.31
C VAL A 27 -10.80 -9.14 -10.09
N GLY A 28 -11.15 -10.41 -10.31
CA GLY A 28 -11.82 -11.22 -9.28
C GLY A 28 -13.12 -10.57 -8.79
N LYS A 29 -13.15 -10.13 -7.53
CA LYS A 29 -14.32 -9.44 -6.91
C LYS A 29 -14.18 -7.91 -6.85
N GLU A 30 -13.21 -7.35 -7.55
CA GLU A 30 -12.80 -5.96 -7.37
C GLU A 30 -12.93 -5.16 -8.64
N ALA A 31 -13.46 -3.96 -8.53
CA ALA A 31 -13.52 -3.04 -9.65
C ALA A 31 -12.23 -2.20 -9.69
N ILE A 32 -11.44 -2.36 -10.75
CA ILE A 32 -10.23 -1.59 -11.02
C ILE A 32 -10.52 -0.61 -12.14
N ASP A 33 -10.28 0.66 -11.85
CA ASP A 33 -10.36 1.73 -12.84
C ASP A 33 -8.97 1.91 -13.49
N GLY A 34 -8.74 1.29 -14.65
CA GLY A 34 -7.37 1.09 -15.15
C GLY A 34 -6.61 2.38 -15.42
N TYR A 35 -7.25 3.46 -15.90
CA TYR A 35 -6.55 4.74 -16.09
C TYR A 35 -6.00 5.31 -14.78
N ARG A 36 -6.55 4.91 -13.62
CA ARG A 36 -6.04 5.33 -12.30
C ARG A 36 -4.69 4.71 -11.97
N LEU A 37 -4.31 3.57 -12.57
CA LEU A 37 -2.96 3.00 -12.43
C LEU A 37 -1.91 3.88 -13.12
N LEU A 38 -2.31 4.68 -14.12
CA LEU A 38 -1.41 5.67 -14.72
C LEU A 38 -1.02 6.79 -13.75
N SER A 39 -1.53 6.84 -12.51
CA SER A 39 -1.05 7.75 -11.46
C SER A 39 0.41 7.49 -11.05
N PHE A 40 1.00 6.34 -11.42
CA PHE A 40 2.45 6.14 -11.31
C PHE A 40 3.26 7.03 -12.26
N ARG A 41 2.66 7.62 -13.30
CA ARG A 41 3.40 8.46 -14.26
C ARG A 41 3.91 9.75 -13.61
N ARG A 42 5.16 10.10 -13.91
CA ARG A 42 5.77 11.38 -13.54
C ARG A 42 5.56 11.69 -12.05
N ASN A 43 5.02 12.88 -11.79
CA ASN A 43 4.85 13.54 -10.50
C ASN A 43 3.37 13.55 -10.08
N GLN A 44 2.60 12.54 -10.51
CA GLN A 44 1.18 12.44 -10.18
C GLN A 44 1.00 11.83 -8.79
N TRP A 45 0.06 12.38 -8.01
CA TRP A 45 -0.35 11.76 -6.75
C TRP A 45 -0.97 10.39 -7.01
N LEU A 46 -0.54 9.39 -6.23
CA LEU A 46 -1.08 8.03 -6.39
C LEU A 46 -2.56 8.01 -6.02
N SER A 47 -3.35 7.39 -6.88
CA SER A 47 -4.78 7.18 -6.65
C SER A 47 -5.03 6.06 -5.64
N THR A 48 -6.22 6.05 -5.03
CA THR A 48 -6.68 4.92 -4.19
C THR A 48 -6.59 3.59 -4.93
N THR A 49 -6.92 3.55 -6.22
CA THR A 49 -6.78 2.35 -7.06
C THR A 49 -5.33 1.86 -7.13
N ALA A 50 -4.37 2.77 -7.35
CA ALA A 50 -2.96 2.42 -7.39
C ALA A 50 -2.44 1.92 -6.03
N MET A 51 -2.85 2.56 -4.93
CA MET A 51 -2.50 2.13 -3.58
C MET A 51 -3.04 0.73 -3.28
N ILE A 52 -4.34 0.49 -3.50
CA ILE A 52 -4.99 -0.80 -3.23
C ILE A 52 -4.39 -1.91 -4.10
N THR A 53 -4.25 -1.68 -5.41
CA THR A 53 -3.71 -2.67 -6.33
C THR A 53 -2.30 -3.06 -5.91
N THR A 54 -1.44 -2.08 -5.61
CA THR A 54 -0.07 -2.37 -5.17
C THR A 54 -0.03 -3.12 -3.85
N MET A 55 -0.81 -2.72 -2.85
CA MET A 55 -0.87 -3.45 -1.57
C MET A 55 -1.29 -4.91 -1.79
N LYS A 56 -2.20 -5.19 -2.73
CA LYS A 56 -2.57 -6.57 -3.08
C LYS A 56 -1.46 -7.33 -3.76
N VAL A 57 -0.74 -6.71 -4.69
CA VAL A 57 0.45 -7.34 -5.29
C VAL A 57 1.47 -7.68 -4.21
N LEU A 58 1.72 -6.78 -3.26
CA LEU A 58 2.60 -7.06 -2.11
C LEU A 58 2.06 -8.23 -1.28
N ALA A 59 0.74 -8.30 -1.07
CA ALA A 59 0.13 -9.36 -0.28
C ALA A 59 0.13 -10.74 -0.96
N GLU A 60 0.20 -10.81 -2.30
CA GLU A 60 0.43 -12.07 -3.03
C GLU A 60 1.90 -12.43 -3.11
N LYS A 61 2.77 -11.43 -3.21
CA LYS A 61 4.22 -11.61 -3.30
C LYS A 61 4.85 -12.08 -1.98
N TYR A 62 4.30 -11.65 -0.85
CA TYR A 62 4.83 -11.96 0.49
C TYR A 62 3.84 -12.84 1.27
N THR A 63 4.39 -13.76 2.07
CA THR A 63 3.60 -14.76 2.80
C THR A 63 2.77 -14.14 3.93
N ASP A 64 1.53 -14.61 4.09
CA ASP A 64 0.65 -14.32 5.22
C ASP A 64 0.34 -12.82 5.46
N VAL A 65 0.29 -12.05 4.37
CA VAL A 65 -0.03 -10.62 4.42
C VAL A 65 -1.51 -10.36 4.16
N GLY A 66 -2.15 -9.59 5.04
CA GLY A 66 -3.50 -9.05 4.89
C GLY A 66 -3.48 -7.58 4.46
N VAL A 67 -4.41 -7.17 3.59
CA VAL A 67 -4.55 -5.78 3.14
C VAL A 67 -5.75 -5.12 3.81
N VAL A 68 -5.51 -4.13 4.66
CA VAL A 68 -6.58 -3.32 5.25
C VAL A 68 -7.04 -2.29 4.23
N SER A 69 -8.35 -2.23 3.96
CA SER A 69 -8.89 -1.30 2.97
C SER A 69 -8.66 0.16 3.36
N PRO A 70 -8.11 1.03 2.48
CA PRO A 70 -7.85 2.42 2.82
C PRO A 70 -9.12 3.27 3.01
N SER A 71 -10.27 2.78 2.52
CA SER A 71 -11.55 3.49 2.55
C SER A 71 -12.30 3.37 3.89
N PHE A 72 -11.75 2.70 4.91
CA PHE A 72 -12.49 2.51 6.16
C PHE A 72 -12.77 3.80 6.94
N ARG A 73 -12.16 4.93 6.56
CA ARG A 73 -12.44 6.25 7.16
C ARG A 73 -13.66 6.95 6.53
N GLU A 74 -14.17 6.45 5.40
CA GLU A 74 -15.32 7.04 4.71
C GLU A 74 -16.63 6.87 5.50
N PRO A 75 -16.95 5.69 6.08
CA PRO A 75 -18.14 5.53 6.90
C PRO A 75 -18.01 6.26 8.25
N LYS A 76 -19.14 6.75 8.77
CA LYS A 76 -19.18 7.38 10.11
C LYS A 76 -19.27 6.33 11.21
N GLU A 77 -20.07 5.29 11.00
CA GLU A 77 -20.39 4.29 12.03
C GLU A 77 -19.22 3.32 12.23
N PRO A 78 -18.73 3.11 13.47
CA PRO A 78 -17.58 2.25 13.75
C PRO A 78 -17.71 0.83 13.17
N ASP A 79 -18.89 0.22 13.23
CA ASP A 79 -19.10 -1.13 12.68
C ASP A 79 -19.00 -1.15 11.15
N ARG A 80 -19.44 -0.08 10.47
CA ARG A 80 -19.25 0.06 9.02
C ARG A 80 -17.79 0.27 8.67
N LYS A 81 -17.04 1.06 9.45
CA LYS A 81 -15.58 1.19 9.28
C LYS A 81 -14.90 -0.18 9.36
N ARG A 82 -15.25 -0.99 10.36
CA ARG A 82 -14.68 -2.35 10.54
C ARG A 82 -14.99 -3.29 9.37
N ILE A 83 -16.23 -3.28 8.87
CA ILE A 83 -16.62 -4.04 7.68
C ILE A 83 -15.78 -3.61 6.47
N VAL A 84 -15.61 -2.31 6.25
CA VAL A 84 -14.81 -1.78 5.13
C VAL A 84 -13.32 -2.13 5.32
N ALA A 85 -12.77 -1.96 6.52
CA ALA A 85 -11.38 -2.31 6.83
C ALA A 85 -11.07 -3.77 6.49
N ASN A 86 -12.00 -4.69 6.77
CA ASN A 86 -11.90 -6.11 6.47
C ASN A 86 -12.48 -6.52 5.10
N ALA A 87 -12.77 -5.58 4.20
CA ALA A 87 -13.36 -5.90 2.89
C ALA A 87 -12.51 -6.89 2.07
N TYR A 88 -11.19 -6.90 2.29
CA TYR A 88 -10.24 -7.80 1.63
C TYR A 88 -9.82 -8.99 2.52
N LYS A 89 -10.58 -9.31 3.57
CA LYS A 89 -10.32 -10.44 4.49
C LYS A 89 -8.94 -10.38 5.16
N ALA A 90 -8.50 -9.16 5.48
CA ALA A 90 -7.18 -8.91 6.06
C ALA A 90 -6.96 -9.63 7.40
N PHE A 91 -8.02 -9.79 8.19
CA PHE A 91 -7.97 -10.30 9.57
C PHE A 91 -8.29 -11.80 9.66
N THR A 92 -7.96 -12.57 8.63
CA THR A 92 -8.12 -14.03 8.66
C THR A 92 -7.01 -14.67 9.50
N PRO A 93 -7.24 -15.81 10.19
CA PRO A 93 -6.24 -16.42 11.09
C PRO A 93 -4.92 -16.81 10.42
N THR A 94 -4.90 -16.95 9.09
CA THR A 94 -3.71 -17.23 8.29
C THR A 94 -2.84 -16.00 8.04
N LYS A 95 -3.28 -14.79 8.42
CA LYS A 95 -2.54 -13.55 8.16
C LYS A 95 -1.80 -13.12 9.41
N SER A 96 -0.48 -13.22 9.37
CA SER A 96 0.40 -12.83 10.47
C SER A 96 0.89 -11.39 10.35
N LYS A 97 0.77 -10.78 9.16
CA LYS A 97 1.16 -9.40 8.89
C LYS A 97 0.03 -8.64 8.23
N LEU A 98 -0.16 -7.36 8.59
CA LEU A 98 -1.13 -6.48 7.95
C LEU A 98 -0.44 -5.25 7.38
N ILE A 99 -0.85 -4.85 6.18
CA ILE A 99 -0.49 -3.57 5.59
C ILE A 99 -1.73 -2.73 5.35
N GLY A 100 -1.62 -1.43 5.58
CA GLY A 100 -2.68 -0.48 5.30
C GLY A 100 -2.14 0.88 4.95
N ALA A 101 -2.97 1.65 4.25
CA ALA A 101 -2.73 3.04 3.92
C ALA A 101 -3.98 3.85 4.25
N LEU A 102 -3.82 5.13 4.58
CA LEU A 102 -4.91 6.06 4.81
C LEU A 102 -4.68 7.30 3.97
N ASN A 103 -5.77 7.81 3.39
CA ASN A 103 -5.74 9.10 2.72
C ASN A 103 -6.37 10.17 3.63
N TYR A 104 -5.64 11.26 3.84
CA TYR A 104 -6.10 12.43 4.57
C TYR A 104 -6.51 13.50 3.56
N ASP A 105 -7.81 13.82 3.60
CA ASP A 105 -8.45 14.90 2.85
C ASP A 105 -8.25 14.86 1.32
N GLY A 106 -8.09 13.66 0.75
CA GLY A 106 -7.83 13.48 -0.68
C GLY A 106 -6.40 13.82 -1.11
N ALA A 107 -5.54 14.26 -0.18
CA ALA A 107 -4.31 14.98 -0.51
C ALA A 107 -3.03 14.34 0.03
N HIS A 108 -3.11 13.56 1.11
CA HIS A 108 -1.92 13.01 1.75
C HIS A 108 -2.08 11.54 2.09
N TRP A 109 -1.10 10.73 1.70
CA TRP A 109 -1.06 9.31 2.03
C TRP A 109 -0.15 9.07 3.22
N VAL A 110 -0.66 8.30 4.17
CA VAL A 110 0.10 7.73 5.29
C VAL A 110 -0.09 6.22 5.32
N ALA A 111 0.79 5.50 5.98
CA ALA A 111 0.76 4.04 6.02
C ALA A 111 0.93 3.49 7.42
N PHE A 112 0.54 2.23 7.58
CA PHE A 112 0.86 1.44 8.75
C PHE A 112 1.12 -0.01 8.37
N PHE A 113 2.02 -0.63 9.12
CA PHE A 113 2.32 -2.04 9.07
C PHE A 113 2.10 -2.64 10.46
N ILE A 114 1.52 -3.83 10.54
CA ILE A 114 1.34 -4.56 11.79
C ILE A 114 1.97 -5.94 11.62
N ASP A 115 2.86 -6.29 12.54
CA ASP A 115 3.21 -7.68 12.79
C ASP A 115 2.34 -8.18 13.96
N VAL A 116 1.45 -9.13 13.68
CA VAL A 116 0.49 -9.65 14.66
C VAL A 116 1.21 -10.53 15.69
N GLY A 117 2.26 -11.24 15.29
CA GLY A 117 3.03 -12.11 16.17
C GLY A 117 3.82 -11.30 17.18
N ASP A 118 4.55 -10.29 16.70
CA ASP A 118 5.37 -9.41 17.55
C ASP A 118 4.54 -8.33 18.25
N ARG A 119 3.26 -8.17 17.86
CA ARG A 119 2.33 -7.14 18.36
C ARG A 119 2.87 -5.73 18.18
N VAL A 120 3.59 -5.50 17.09
CA VAL A 120 4.18 -4.20 16.75
C VAL A 120 3.39 -3.56 15.63
N CYS A 121 3.03 -2.29 15.80
CA CYS A 121 2.50 -1.44 14.75
C CYS A 121 3.49 -0.34 14.37
N ILE A 122 4.00 -0.42 13.14
CA ILE A 122 4.83 0.62 12.55
C ILE A 122 3.91 1.64 11.88
N LEU A 123 4.00 2.89 12.31
CA LEU A 123 3.29 4.03 11.74
C LEU A 123 4.22 4.78 10.80
N PHE A 124 3.72 5.23 9.66
CA PHE A 124 4.52 6.01 8.72
C PHE A 124 3.74 7.18 8.15
N ASP A 125 4.28 8.38 8.38
CA ASP A 125 3.92 9.60 7.65
C ASP A 125 5.13 10.06 6.83
N PRO A 126 5.03 10.16 5.49
CA PRO A 126 6.10 10.71 4.66
C PRO A 126 6.59 12.10 5.07
N LEU A 127 5.72 12.93 5.68
CA LEU A 127 6.05 14.26 6.19
C LEU A 127 6.47 14.26 7.66
N GLN A 128 6.35 13.10 8.33
CA GLN A 128 6.71 12.87 9.72
C GLN A 128 6.08 13.87 10.71
N GLU A 129 4.83 14.28 10.47
CA GLU A 129 4.14 15.19 11.38
C GLU A 129 3.57 14.44 12.59
N ASP A 130 3.88 14.87 13.80
CA ASP A 130 3.39 14.27 15.05
C ASP A 130 1.85 14.14 15.08
N MET A 131 1.17 15.15 14.54
CA MET A 131 -0.29 15.17 14.44
C MET A 131 -0.82 14.03 13.56
N ASN A 132 -0.12 13.70 12.48
CA ASN A 132 -0.52 12.60 11.60
C ASN A 132 -0.26 11.26 12.26
N TYR A 133 0.87 11.07 12.96
CA TYR A 133 1.09 9.86 13.75
C TYR A 133 -0.02 9.62 14.79
N ALA A 134 -0.44 10.68 15.50
CA ALA A 134 -1.57 10.61 16.42
C ALA A 134 -2.88 10.20 15.73
N LYS A 135 -3.18 10.76 14.56
CA LYS A 135 -4.37 10.40 13.75
C LYS A 135 -4.33 8.96 13.25
N ILE A 136 -3.17 8.47 12.79
CA ILE A 136 -3.02 7.08 12.33
C ILE A 136 -3.27 6.14 13.51
N LYS A 137 -2.59 6.37 14.64
CA LYS A 137 -2.75 5.58 15.87
C LYS A 137 -4.20 5.55 16.34
N ALA A 138 -4.88 6.70 16.38
CA ALA A 138 -6.29 6.77 16.74
C ALA A 138 -7.18 5.93 15.80
N SER A 139 -6.93 6.02 14.49
CA SER A 139 -7.69 5.25 13.48
C SER A 139 -7.50 3.74 13.64
N ILE A 140 -6.27 3.31 13.94
CA ILE A 140 -5.92 1.90 14.15
C ILE A 140 -6.59 1.37 15.43
N LYS A 141 -6.49 2.12 16.55
CA LYS A 141 -7.15 1.75 17.82
C LYS A 141 -8.67 1.64 17.69
N GLU A 142 -9.30 2.55 16.94
CA GLU A 142 -10.76 2.56 16.77
C GLU A 142 -11.25 1.38 15.91
N VAL A 143 -10.55 1.09 14.81
CA VAL A 143 -11.07 0.25 13.72
C VAL A 143 -10.32 -1.07 13.55
N VAL A 144 -8.98 -1.03 13.62
CA VAL A 144 -8.10 -2.16 13.25
C VAL A 144 -7.83 -3.07 14.44
N GLU A 145 -7.44 -2.53 15.60
CA GLU A 145 -7.19 -3.33 16.81
C GLU A 145 -8.39 -4.21 17.22
N PRO A 146 -9.66 -3.74 17.17
CA PRO A 146 -10.81 -4.59 17.49
C PRO A 146 -11.02 -5.78 16.54
N LEU A 147 -10.36 -5.79 15.38
CA LEU A 147 -10.40 -6.87 14.40
C LEU A 147 -9.24 -7.86 14.56
N LEU A 148 -8.25 -7.54 15.40
CA LEU A 148 -7.15 -8.45 15.71
C LEU A 148 -7.60 -9.58 16.66
N PRO A 149 -6.82 -10.67 16.75
CA PRO A 149 -7.10 -11.73 17.71
C PRO A 149 -7.23 -11.20 19.14
N VAL A 150 -8.06 -11.86 19.95
CA VAL A 150 -8.32 -11.47 21.35
C VAL A 150 -7.00 -11.33 22.13
N ASN A 151 -6.88 -10.26 22.93
CA ASN A 151 -5.69 -9.90 23.72
C ASN A 151 -4.46 -9.44 22.92
N THR A 152 -4.65 -9.03 21.67
CA THR A 152 -3.59 -8.36 20.89
C THR A 152 -3.55 -6.88 21.28
N GLU A 153 -2.67 -6.51 22.22
CA GLU A 153 -2.34 -5.11 22.50
C GLU A 153 -1.09 -4.72 21.71
N LEU A 154 -1.21 -3.71 20.85
CA LEU A 154 -0.11 -3.29 19.97
C LEU A 154 0.81 -2.27 20.65
N THR A 155 2.12 -2.46 20.50
CA THR A 155 3.10 -1.38 20.64
C THR A 155 3.14 -0.58 19.35
N TYR A 156 3.57 0.69 19.44
CA TYR A 156 3.51 1.62 18.32
C TYR A 156 4.85 2.32 18.13
N ASP A 157 5.41 2.18 16.93
CA ASP A 157 6.69 2.78 16.55
C ASP A 157 6.52 3.68 15.32
N ASN A 158 7.08 4.88 15.38
CA ASN A 158 7.08 5.81 14.25
C ASN A 158 8.27 5.51 13.34
N TYR A 159 8.02 5.26 12.06
CA TYR A 159 9.06 5.09 11.06
C TYR A 159 9.58 6.45 10.57
N THR A 160 10.75 6.87 11.05
CA THR A 160 11.30 8.21 10.79
C THR A 160 12.49 8.23 9.83
N SER A 161 12.92 7.08 9.31
CA SER A 161 14.10 6.99 8.44
C SER A 161 13.86 7.55 7.02
N CYS A 162 12.61 7.65 6.58
CA CYS A 162 12.21 8.18 5.27
C CYS A 162 11.47 9.51 5.45
N PHE A 163 12.01 10.61 4.93
CA PHE A 163 11.39 11.94 4.93
C PHE A 163 11.21 12.40 3.48
N GLN A 164 9.97 12.66 3.07
CA GLN A 164 9.65 13.09 1.72
C GLN A 164 10.27 14.45 1.42
N GLN A 165 10.87 14.58 0.23
CA GLN A 165 11.59 15.80 -0.22
C GLN A 165 10.85 16.55 -1.34
N ASP A 166 9.66 16.08 -1.71
CA ASP A 166 8.84 16.58 -2.81
C ASP A 166 7.39 16.76 -2.36
N SER A 167 6.48 17.15 -3.26
CA SER A 167 5.07 17.37 -2.95
C SER A 167 4.13 16.28 -3.49
N ASP A 168 4.65 15.19 -4.05
CA ASP A 168 3.83 14.26 -4.86
C ASP A 168 4.07 12.76 -4.65
N ASN A 169 5.09 12.38 -3.87
CA ASN A 169 5.45 10.98 -3.67
C ASN A 169 4.99 10.38 -2.34
N CYS A 170 4.06 11.02 -1.61
CA CYS A 170 3.57 10.49 -0.32
C CYS A 170 3.06 9.05 -0.43
N GLY A 171 2.25 8.76 -1.46
CA GLY A 171 1.78 7.41 -1.74
C GLY A 171 2.91 6.45 -2.14
N LEU A 172 3.90 6.92 -2.92
CA LEU A 172 5.04 6.10 -3.32
C LEU A 172 5.89 5.70 -2.11
N TRP A 173 6.20 6.66 -1.23
CA TRP A 173 6.95 6.40 0.00
C TRP A 173 6.20 5.46 0.93
N CYS A 174 4.87 5.58 1.02
CA CYS A 174 4.03 4.61 1.75
C CYS A 174 4.23 3.19 1.23
N LEU A 175 4.13 2.97 -0.09
CA LEU A 175 4.30 1.64 -0.69
C LEU A 175 5.70 1.07 -0.47
N ILE A 176 6.73 1.90 -0.52
CA ILE A 176 8.12 1.49 -0.28
C ILE A 176 8.32 1.08 1.18
N VAL A 177 7.86 1.89 2.14
CA VAL A 177 7.98 1.57 3.56
C VAL A 177 7.19 0.31 3.90
N LEU A 178 6.00 0.11 3.33
CA LEU A 178 5.26 -1.14 3.50
C LEU A 178 6.05 -2.36 2.98
N GLU A 179 6.66 -2.28 1.80
CA GLU A 179 7.47 -3.39 1.25
C GLU A 179 8.76 -3.63 2.07
N LEU A 180 9.40 -2.55 2.57
CA LEU A 180 10.58 -2.67 3.44
C LEU A 180 10.22 -3.33 4.78
N SER A 181 9.11 -2.95 5.40
CA SER A 181 8.61 -3.58 6.63
C SER A 181 8.28 -5.06 6.43
N LEU A 182 7.66 -5.41 5.29
CA LEU A 182 7.38 -6.81 4.95
C LEU A 182 8.64 -7.66 4.78
N THR A 183 9.73 -7.06 4.31
CA THR A 183 11.02 -7.73 4.06
C THR A 183 12.00 -7.64 5.22
N GLY A 184 11.68 -6.87 6.27
CA GLY A 184 12.60 -6.59 7.38
C GLY A 184 13.84 -5.79 6.94
N MET A 185 13.79 -5.11 5.79
CA MET A 185 14.92 -4.39 5.23
C MET A 185 14.93 -2.93 5.70
N PRO A 186 16.11 -2.36 6.01
CA PRO A 186 16.20 -0.96 6.43
C PRO A 186 16.00 0.00 5.26
N TRP A 187 15.61 1.24 5.60
CA TRP A 187 15.63 2.35 4.64
C TRP A 187 17.04 2.61 4.10
N HIS A 188 17.13 3.00 2.83
CA HIS A 188 18.38 3.47 2.23
C HIS A 188 18.18 4.78 1.47
N LYS A 189 18.95 5.82 1.82
CA LYS A 189 18.87 7.16 1.21
C LYS A 189 19.03 7.20 -0.31
N GLY A 190 19.67 6.17 -0.89
CA GLY A 190 19.79 6.03 -2.35
C GLY A 190 18.44 5.89 -3.07
N LEU A 191 17.38 5.46 -2.38
CA LEU A 191 16.04 5.30 -2.96
C LEU A 191 15.46 6.62 -3.48
N TYR A 192 15.83 7.77 -2.89
CA TYR A 192 15.41 9.09 -3.40
C TYR A 192 15.86 9.33 -4.84
N LYS A 193 17.01 8.78 -5.25
CA LYS A 193 17.53 8.92 -6.62
C LYS A 193 16.82 8.01 -7.62
N LEU A 194 15.96 7.10 -7.14
CA LEU A 194 15.33 6.04 -7.93
C LEU A 194 13.82 6.25 -8.10
N VAL A 195 13.26 7.40 -7.71
CA VAL A 195 11.81 7.67 -7.79
C VAL A 195 11.18 7.29 -9.14
N PRO A 196 11.72 7.70 -10.31
CA PRO A 196 11.13 7.31 -11.59
C PRO A 196 11.11 5.79 -11.81
N TYR A 197 12.18 5.10 -11.41
CA TYR A 197 12.30 3.64 -11.52
C TYR A 197 11.37 2.91 -10.53
N LEU A 198 11.21 3.43 -9.32
CA LEU A 198 10.32 2.86 -8.31
C LEU A 198 8.85 2.99 -8.73
N ARG A 199 8.47 4.14 -9.30
CA ARG A 199 7.15 4.34 -9.90
C ARG A 199 6.90 3.35 -11.04
N LEU A 200 7.87 3.20 -11.95
CA LEU A 200 7.77 2.24 -13.06
C LEU A 200 7.66 0.79 -12.55
N ARG A 201 8.45 0.45 -11.52
CA ARG A 201 8.42 -0.89 -10.90
C ARG A 201 7.04 -1.20 -10.32
N PHE A 202 6.45 -0.29 -9.55
CA PHE A 202 5.11 -0.52 -8.99
C PHE A 202 4.01 -0.52 -10.05
N LEU A 203 4.13 0.28 -11.12
CA LEU A 203 3.24 0.18 -12.27
C LEU A 203 3.34 -1.20 -12.92
N SER A 204 4.55 -1.68 -13.20
CA SER A 204 4.79 -3.01 -13.79
C SER A 204 4.23 -4.13 -12.92
N LEU A 205 4.38 -4.05 -11.60
CA LEU A 205 3.78 -4.99 -10.65
C LEU A 205 2.25 -4.98 -10.72
N CYS A 206 1.62 -3.79 -10.73
CA CYS A 206 0.17 -3.67 -10.88
C CYS A 206 -0.33 -4.24 -12.20
N LEU A 207 0.41 -4.02 -13.30
CA LEU A 207 0.05 -4.51 -14.62
C LEU A 207 0.06 -6.04 -14.66
N GLY A 208 1.13 -6.67 -14.16
CA GLY A 208 1.22 -8.14 -14.07
C GLY A 208 0.10 -8.74 -13.22
N TYR A 209 -0.22 -8.12 -12.07
CA TYR A 209 -1.34 -8.55 -11.23
C TYR A 209 -2.69 -8.43 -11.94
N VAL A 210 -2.91 -7.34 -12.68
CA VAL A 210 -4.13 -7.17 -13.48
C VAL A 210 -4.22 -8.23 -14.56
N GLU A 211 -3.12 -8.51 -15.25
CA GLU A 211 -3.06 -9.50 -16.34
C GLU A 211 -3.33 -10.92 -15.85
N GLU A 212 -2.70 -11.36 -14.76
CA GLU A 212 -2.87 -12.70 -14.18
C GLU A 212 -4.32 -12.98 -13.75
N LYS A 213 -5.05 -11.93 -13.39
CA LYS A 213 -6.38 -12.03 -12.79
C LYS A 213 -7.52 -11.61 -13.73
N ARG A 214 -7.22 -11.31 -15.00
CA ARG A 214 -8.23 -11.19 -16.07
C ARG A 214 -8.76 -12.57 -16.45
#